data_AF-A0A7V2MX40-F1
#
_entry.id   AF-A0A7V2MX40-F1
#
_cell.length_a   1.000
_cell.length_b   1.000
_cell.length_c   1.000
_cell.angle_alpha   90.00
_cell.angle_beta   90.00
_cell.angle_gamma   90.00
#
_symmetry.space_group_name_H-M   'P 1'
#
loop_
_entity.id
_entity.type
_entity.pdbx_description
1 polymer ?
#
loop_
_entity_poly.entity_id
_entity_poly.type
_entity_poly.pdbx_seq_one_letter_code
_entity_poly.pdbx_strand_id
1 'polypeptide(L)' 'MTNGRAVIPTLHIPLRRLALCLDCEACFDIQCRACPGCGGGTWVLLAGFLQTSRSHPRRARALGLDPAIPLSAA' A
#
# COMPACT_ATOMS: atom_id res chain seq x y z
N MET A 1 36.85 -14.84 13.77
CA MET A 1 35.69 -13.91 13.73
C MET A 1 35.10 -13.97 12.31
N THR A 2 34.17 -14.88 12.04
CA THR A 2 33.53 -14.98 10.71
C THR A 2 32.29 -14.09 10.69
N ASN A 3 32.35 -13.04 9.88
CA ASN A 3 31.27 -12.09 9.66
C ASN A 3 30.12 -12.80 8.92
N GLY A 4 29.08 -13.19 9.66
CA GLY A 4 27.89 -13.84 9.13
C GLY A 4 27.03 -12.83 8.37
N ARG A 5 27.29 -12.67 7.07
CA ARG A 5 26.41 -11.90 6.19
C ARG A 5 25.07 -12.62 6.09
N ALA A 6 24.06 -12.10 6.75
CA ALA A 6 22.70 -12.62 6.67
C ALA A 6 22.22 -12.54 5.21
N VAL A 7 21.99 -13.69 4.59
CA VAL A 7 21.33 -13.77 3.29
C VAL A 7 19.85 -13.52 3.55
N ILE A 8 19.33 -12.40 3.05
CA ILE A 8 17.89 -12.15 3.08
C ILE A 8 17.27 -12.94 1.93
N PRO A 9 16.44 -13.96 2.21
CA PRO A 9 15.77 -14.69 1.15
C PRO A 9 14.80 -13.75 0.42
N THR A 10 14.92 -13.70 -0.90
CA THR A 10 13.99 -12.94 -1.74
C THR A 10 12.67 -13.68 -1.81
N LEU A 11 11.65 -13.21 -1.09
CA LEU A 11 10.31 -13.80 -1.12
C LEU A 11 9.53 -13.23 -2.32
N HIS A 12 9.20 -14.09 -3.29
CA HIS A 12 8.34 -13.70 -4.40
C HIS A 12 6.86 -13.77 -3.99
N ILE A 13 6.26 -12.61 -3.77
CA ILE A 13 4.86 -12.49 -3.33
C ILE A 13 3.98 -12.14 -4.55
N PRO A 14 3.05 -13.01 -4.98
CA PRO A 14 2.21 -12.77 -6.14
C PRO A 14 1.08 -11.77 -5.83
N LEU A 15 1.41 -10.48 -5.70
CA LEU A 15 0.49 -9.40 -5.30
C LEU A 15 -0.81 -9.32 -6.11
N ARG A 16 -0.81 -9.79 -7.36
CA ARG A 16 -2.01 -9.81 -8.23
C ARG A 16 -3.10 -10.79 -7.75
N ARG A 17 -2.73 -11.76 -6.90
CA ARG A 17 -3.63 -12.77 -6.34
C ARG A 17 -4.01 -12.49 -4.89
N LEU A 18 -3.54 -11.38 -4.32
CA LEU A 18 -3.81 -11.01 -2.94
C LEU A 18 -4.88 -9.92 -2.89
N ALA A 19 -5.87 -10.13 -2.03
CA ALA A 19 -6.82 -9.14 -1.56
C ALA A 19 -6.36 -8.58 -0.21
N LEU A 20 -6.65 -7.30 0.04
CA LEU A 20 -6.53 -6.64 1.32
C LEU A 20 -7.93 -6.38 1.86
N CYS A 21 -8.23 -6.87 3.06
CA CYS A 21 -9.45 -6.50 3.77
C CYS A 21 -9.34 -5.06 4.26
N LEU A 22 -10.37 -4.25 4.01
CA LEU A 22 -10.39 -2.85 4.46
C LEU A 22 -10.80 -2.71 5.94
N ASP A 23 -11.39 -3.75 6.52
CA ASP A 23 -11.87 -3.71 7.90
C ASP A 23 -10.78 -4.11 8.91
N CYS A 24 -10.00 -5.16 8.62
CA CYS A 24 -9.01 -5.72 9.55
C CYS A 24 -7.59 -5.79 8.98
N GLU A 25 -7.35 -5.20 7.81
CA GLU A 25 -6.04 -5.10 7.15
C GLU A 25 -5.36 -6.45 6.84
N ALA A 26 -6.10 -7.56 6.96
CA ALA A 26 -5.60 -8.88 6.62
C ALA A 26 -5.46 -9.04 5.10
N CYS A 27 -4.32 -9.59 4.68
CA CYS A 27 -4.07 -9.98 3.30
C CYS A 27 -4.44 -11.46 3.09
N PHE A 28 -5.18 -11.77 2.03
CA PHE A 28 -5.64 -13.13 1.74
C PHE A 28 -5.72 -13.40 0.22
N ASP A 29 -5.82 -14.66 -0.21
CA ASP A 29 -5.96 -14.99 -1.64
C ASP A 29 -7.35 -14.60 -2.15
N ILE A 30 -7.43 -13.97 -3.32
CA ILE A 30 -8.67 -13.54 -3.99
C ILE A 30 -9.68 -14.69 -4.23
N GLN A 31 -9.27 -15.95 -4.09
CA GLN A 31 -10.19 -17.09 -4.13
C GLN A 31 -11.17 -17.14 -2.94
N CYS A 32 -10.89 -16.44 -1.84
CA CYS A 32 -11.84 -16.32 -0.74
C CYS A 32 -12.91 -15.27 -1.05
N ARG A 33 -14.19 -15.64 -0.93
CA ARG A 33 -15.32 -14.70 -1.13
C ARG A 33 -15.44 -13.64 -0.03
N ALA A 34 -14.91 -13.90 1.15
CA ALA A 34 -14.91 -13.01 2.31
C ALA A 34 -13.55 -13.06 3.01
N CYS A 35 -13.25 -12.05 3.81
CA CYS A 35 -12.04 -12.01 4.60
C CYS A 35 -12.02 -13.16 5.63
N PRO A 36 -11.00 -14.03 5.65
CA PRO A 36 -10.91 -15.13 6.60
C PRO A 36 -10.64 -14.67 8.05
N GLY A 37 -10.21 -13.42 8.25
CA GLY A 37 -9.94 -12.86 9.58
C GLY A 37 -11.19 -12.31 10.27
N CYS A 38 -11.95 -11.45 9.58
CA CYS A 38 -13.10 -10.75 10.16
C CYS A 38 -14.46 -11.15 9.56
N GLY A 39 -14.48 -11.95 8.48
CA GLY A 39 -15.71 -12.27 7.73
C GLY A 39 -16.23 -11.13 6.84
N GLY A 40 -15.53 -10.00 6.77
CA GLY A 40 -15.92 -8.84 5.96
C GLY A 40 -15.95 -9.13 4.45
N GLY A 41 -16.92 -8.53 3.76
CA GLY A 41 -17.06 -8.62 2.30
C GLY A 41 -16.34 -7.52 1.52
N THR A 42 -15.82 -6.51 2.23
CA THR A 42 -15.19 -5.34 1.61
C THR A 42 -13.68 -5.54 1.52
N TRP A 43 -13.18 -5.74 0.30
CA TRP A 43 -11.76 -5.96 0.04
C TRP A 43 -11.36 -5.37 -1.31
N VAL A 44 -10.05 -5.13 -1.48
CA VAL A 44 -9.46 -4.60 -2.71
C VAL A 44 -8.27 -5.44 -3.14
N LEU A 45 -7.94 -5.43 -4.44
CA LEU A 45 -6.72 -6.08 -4.92
C LEU A 45 -5.49 -5.34 -4.38
N LEU A 46 -4.62 -6.07 -3.68
CA LEU A 46 -3.42 -5.51 -3.06
C LEU A 46 -2.48 -4.87 -4.09
N ALA A 47 -2.39 -5.45 -5.29
CA ALA A 47 -1.63 -4.86 -6.39
C ALA A 47 -2.13 -3.46 -6.80
N GLY A 48 -3.44 -3.23 -6.80
CA GLY A 48 -4.04 -1.93 -7.12
C GLY A 48 -3.87 -0.93 -5.98
N PHE A 49 -4.04 -1.40 -4.74
CA PHE A 49 -3.81 -0.60 -3.54
C PHE A 49 -2.37 -0.06 -3.49
N LEU A 50 -1.37 -0.92 -3.66
CA LEU A 50 0.05 -0.53 -3.64
C LEU A 50 0.48 0.37 -4.81
N GLN A 51 -0.23 0.33 -5.95
CA GLN A 51 0.00 1.31 -7.03
C GLN A 51 -0.46 2.70 -6.60
N THR A 52 -1.66 2.79 -6.00
CA THR A 52 -2.19 4.03 -5.44
C THR A 52 -1.27 4.59 -4.34
N SER A 53 -0.77 3.74 -3.43
CA SER A 53 0.13 4.18 -2.36
C SER A 53 1.46 4.74 -2.90
N ARG A 54 2.00 4.14 -3.96
CA ARG A 54 3.23 4.62 -4.63
C ARG A 54 3.03 5.95 -5.34
N SER A 55 1.81 6.21 -5.81
CA SER A 55 1.42 7.50 -6.36
C SER A 55 1.07 8.54 -5.30
N HIS A 56 1.15 8.26 -3.99
CA HIS A 56 1.32 9.33 -3.01
C HIS A 56 2.74 9.86 -3.19
N PRO A 57 2.92 10.96 -3.93
CA PRO A 57 4.24 11.31 -4.33
C PRO A 57 4.90 11.93 -3.09
N ARG A 58 6.21 11.83 -3.02
CA ARG A 58 7.02 12.94 -2.49
C ARG A 58 6.78 14.18 -3.38
N ARG A 59 5.54 14.66 -3.48
CA ARG A 59 5.07 15.81 -4.27
C ARG A 59 5.28 17.11 -3.51
N ALA A 60 6.16 17.13 -2.52
CA ALA A 60 6.53 18.35 -1.79
C ALA A 60 7.83 19.01 -2.30
N ARG A 61 8.52 18.48 -3.32
CA ARG A 61 9.79 19.10 -3.79
C ARG A 61 10.02 19.24 -5.30
N ALA A 62 9.12 18.78 -6.17
CA ALA A 62 9.36 18.83 -7.63
C ALA A 62 8.36 19.70 -8.42
N LEU A 63 7.36 20.29 -7.76
CA LEU A 63 6.55 21.35 -8.35
C LEU A 63 6.75 22.56 -7.44
N GLY A 64 7.76 23.36 -7.74
CA GLY A 64 7.89 24.72 -7.21
C GLY A 64 6.74 25.58 -7.70
N LEU A 65 5.53 25.31 -7.20
CA LEU A 65 4.50 26.31 -7.08
C LEU A 65 4.58 26.82 -5.66
N ASP A 66 5.03 28.06 -5.56
CA ASP A 66 5.20 28.85 -4.35
C ASP A 66 3.91 28.84 -3.48
N PRO A 67 4.00 28.52 -2.18
CA PRO A 67 2.92 28.76 -1.24
C PRO A 67 2.92 30.24 -0.81
N ALA A 68 2.51 31.13 -1.72
CA ALA A 68 2.23 32.52 -1.38
C ALA A 68 1.02 33.06 -2.15
N ILE A 69 -0.18 32.58 -1.82
CA ILE A 69 -1.35 33.46 -1.79
C ILE A 69 -2.16 33.12 -0.52
N PRO A 70 -2.07 33.92 0.55
CA PRO A 70 -2.92 33.75 1.71
C PRO A 70 -4.37 34.11 1.38
N LEU A 71 -5.26 33.33 1.97
CA LEU A 71 -6.68 33.59 2.09
C LEU A 71 -6.94 34.96 2.73
N SER A 72 -7.60 35.90 2.04
CA SER A 72 -8.41 36.96 2.68
C SER A 72 -9.33 37.72 1.71
N ALA A 73 -10.59 37.83 2.15
CA ALA A 73 -11.55 38.90 1.94
C ALA A 73 -12.19 39.10 0.56
N ALA A 74 -13.42 38.59 0.43
CA ALA A 74 -14.57 39.35 -0.07
C ALA A 74 -15.86 38.75 0.53
#